data_AF-A0A497LK05-F1
#
_entry.id   AF-A0A497LK05-F1
#
_cell.length_a   1.000
_cell.length_b   1.000
_cell.length_c   1.000
_cell.angle_alpha   90.00
_cell.angle_beta   90.00
_cell.angle_gamma   90.00
#
_symmetry.space_group_name_H-M   'P 1'
#
loop_
_entity.id
_entity.type
_entity.pdbx_description
1 polymer ?
#
loop_
_entity_poly.entity_id
_entity_poly.type
_entity_poly.pdbx_seq_one_letter_code
_entity_poly.pdbx_strand_id
1 'polypeptide(L)'
;MNFTGLRRLVKREVRRMKAKVRGIYSTALTKLLLENGFEIVQPSLTIKKRFKLDENQEPPDLKIKDRFDLQGIRVLGTPEATSAFRHMLHSSLEDVLTRRWMVSVDGIYRGSIKESDEHFLYVDLGCGVTGRLSKSEVTDGSPRQVIVQVERKRLGVKQPVLTTKLKVFGNHAILAKNSKTGVSLKIYDLEKRAELYALGKALSPEGWGIIWRESSKNQPREALENEVARLFEKIKTLDSKTLSADAPTLLVEGLHFIDVEFPYLSKRHLDSFRASVAQTLNGHHFYKSCGGKVSAALEMAEKLLEKGQDRVEVENLFKKQVMYEFPEAGSQMDVQHVKLSGLVLHLGEATMEEIDSERIKFRRAMRSNGFYDGLGTRKEAGDQALSETKPGEWYIKTKYFSKDGEWKGTYINLNTPVEVYPKTLRYVDLEVDICVRPNGTVKVLDMEKLEKAFEKGFISKRLFETVKEKATQIKNSVIR
;
A
#
# COMPACT_ATOMS: atom_id res chain seq x y z
N MET A 1 3.05 -40.01 -51.30
CA MET A 1 3.22 -40.50 -49.90
C MET A 1 3.35 -39.28 -49.01
N ASN A 2 2.32 -39.01 -48.21
CA ASN A 2 2.17 -37.82 -47.37
C ASN A 2 2.90 -37.99 -46.05
N PHE A 3 3.78 -37.05 -45.71
CA PHE A 3 4.26 -36.82 -44.34
C PHE A 3 3.59 -35.56 -43.79
N THR A 4 2.36 -35.71 -43.29
CA THR A 4 1.68 -34.72 -42.46
C THR A 4 1.46 -35.32 -41.08
N GLY A 5 2.40 -35.04 -40.18
CA GLY A 5 2.39 -35.55 -38.81
C GLY A 5 2.82 -34.47 -37.82
N LEU A 6 1.83 -33.90 -37.14
CA LEU A 6 1.88 -33.51 -35.72
C LEU A 6 2.89 -32.43 -35.27
N ARG A 7 2.50 -31.16 -35.39
CA ARG A 7 2.85 -30.12 -34.40
C ARG A 7 1.63 -29.25 -34.08
N ARG A 8 0.65 -29.81 -33.36
CA ARG A 8 -0.29 -29.00 -32.58
C ARG A 8 0.45 -28.50 -31.34
N LEU A 9 1.10 -27.35 -31.47
CA LEU A 9 1.50 -26.54 -30.33
C LEU A 9 0.23 -26.17 -29.56
N VAL A 10 0.01 -26.81 -28.42
CA VAL A 10 -0.91 -26.31 -27.40
C VAL A 10 -0.34 -24.98 -26.93
N LYS A 11 -0.76 -23.88 -27.55
CA LYS A 11 -0.62 -22.55 -26.96
C LYS A 11 -1.43 -22.59 -25.67
N ARG A 12 -0.75 -22.82 -24.55
CA ARG A 12 -1.31 -22.60 -23.21
C ARG A 12 -1.67 -21.12 -23.19
N GLU A 13 -2.94 -20.78 -23.36
CA GLU A 13 -3.41 -19.40 -23.18
C GLU A 13 -2.98 -18.98 -21.78
N VAL A 14 -1.98 -18.09 -21.72
CA VAL A 14 -1.59 -17.47 -20.45
C VAL A 14 -2.77 -16.61 -20.05
N ARG A 15 -3.57 -17.11 -19.12
CA ARG A 15 -4.72 -16.38 -18.56
C ARG A 15 -4.23 -15.01 -18.11
N ARG A 16 -4.81 -13.95 -18.71
CA ARG A 16 -4.53 -12.57 -18.29
C ARG A 16 -5.03 -12.36 -16.86
N MET A 17 -4.21 -11.70 -16.05
CA MET A 17 -4.56 -11.38 -14.67
C MET A 17 -5.60 -10.25 -14.65
N LYS A 18 -6.65 -10.41 -13.85
CA LYS A 18 -7.78 -9.46 -13.81
C LYS A 18 -7.63 -8.46 -12.69
N ALA A 19 -7.67 -7.17 -12.99
CA ALA A 19 -7.52 -6.09 -12.02
C ALA A 19 -8.77 -5.23 -11.92
N LYS A 20 -9.17 -4.91 -10.68
CA LYS A 20 -10.19 -3.91 -10.36
C LYS A 20 -9.53 -2.75 -9.63
N VAL A 21 -9.61 -1.57 -10.22
CA VAL A 21 -9.03 -0.34 -9.67
C VAL A 21 -10.11 0.65 -9.27
N ARG A 22 -9.94 1.31 -8.13
CA ARG A 22 -10.78 2.42 -7.65
C ARG A 22 -9.91 3.47 -6.98
N GLY A 23 -10.36 4.72 -7.04
CA GLY A 23 -9.70 5.82 -6.36
C GLY A 23 -9.06 6.85 -7.29
N ILE A 24 -8.33 7.79 -6.72
CA ILE A 24 -7.74 8.93 -7.44
C ILE A 24 -6.66 8.46 -8.44
N TYR A 25 -5.93 7.40 -8.11
CA TYR A 25 -4.89 6.82 -8.97
C TYR A 25 -5.46 5.92 -10.09
N SER A 26 -6.79 5.76 -10.16
CA SER A 26 -7.42 4.73 -11.01
C SER A 26 -7.10 4.85 -12.49
N THR A 27 -7.04 6.07 -13.03
CA THR A 27 -6.79 6.28 -14.46
C THR A 27 -5.34 5.98 -14.82
N ALA A 28 -4.38 6.51 -14.05
CA ALA A 28 -2.96 6.24 -14.23
C ALA A 28 -2.63 4.74 -14.10
N LEU A 29 -3.13 4.10 -13.03
CA LEU A 29 -2.90 2.68 -12.80
C LEU A 29 -3.58 1.79 -13.84
N THR A 30 -4.75 2.18 -14.35
CA THR A 30 -5.41 1.43 -15.43
C THR A 30 -4.55 1.44 -16.69
N LYS A 31 -4.00 2.59 -17.07
CA LYS A 31 -3.06 2.71 -18.20
C LYS A 31 -1.87 1.77 -18.01
N LEU A 32 -1.22 1.85 -16.85
CA LEU A 32 -0.05 1.03 -16.54
C LEU A 32 -0.35 -0.48 -16.53
N LEU A 33 -1.48 -0.87 -15.95
CA LEU A 33 -1.93 -2.27 -15.91
C LEU A 33 -2.18 -2.83 -17.31
N LEU A 34 -2.86 -2.08 -18.18
CA LEU A 34 -3.15 -2.49 -19.56
C LEU A 34 -1.87 -2.68 -20.38
N GLU A 35 -0.89 -1.77 -20.23
CA GLU A 35 0.42 -1.88 -20.88
C GLU A 35 1.24 -3.09 -20.40
N ASN A 36 0.94 -3.59 -19.21
CA ASN A 36 1.58 -4.76 -18.62
C ASN A 36 0.70 -6.03 -18.71
N GLY A 37 -0.27 -6.05 -19.62
CA GLY A 37 -1.04 -7.25 -19.98
C GLY A 37 -2.12 -7.67 -18.99
N PHE A 38 -2.46 -6.82 -18.01
CA PHE A 38 -3.62 -7.05 -17.15
C PHE A 38 -4.92 -6.76 -17.90
N GLU A 39 -5.96 -7.52 -17.56
CA GLU A 39 -7.33 -7.24 -17.99
C GLU A 39 -8.04 -6.41 -16.91
N ILE A 40 -8.79 -5.39 -17.31
CA ILE A 40 -9.53 -4.54 -16.37
C ILE A 40 -10.96 -5.05 -16.22
N VAL A 41 -11.30 -5.46 -15.01
CA VAL A 41 -12.66 -5.94 -14.68
C VAL A 41 -13.36 -5.00 -13.72
N GLN A 42 -14.68 -4.98 -13.82
CA GLN A 42 -15.57 -4.11 -13.08
C GLN A 42 -15.12 -2.64 -13.17
N PRO A 43 -14.86 -2.07 -14.37
CA PRO A 43 -14.42 -0.69 -14.50
C PRO A 43 -15.49 0.29 -13.97
N SER A 44 -15.09 1.48 -13.52
CA SER A 44 -16.04 2.57 -13.31
C SER A 44 -16.50 3.12 -14.66
N LEU A 45 -17.62 3.85 -14.70
CA LEU A 45 -18.08 4.50 -15.94
C LEU A 45 -17.01 5.41 -16.55
N THR A 46 -16.29 6.16 -15.72
CA THR A 46 -15.20 7.03 -16.16
C THR A 46 -14.06 6.24 -16.82
N ILE A 47 -13.63 5.13 -16.20
CA ILE A 47 -12.58 4.27 -16.74
C ILE A 47 -13.04 3.60 -18.03
N LYS A 48 -14.30 3.11 -18.06
CA LYS A 48 -14.92 2.53 -19.26
C LYS A 48 -14.86 3.50 -20.45
N LYS A 49 -15.25 4.76 -20.23
CA LYS A 49 -15.21 5.81 -21.27
C LYS A 49 -13.79 6.15 -21.73
N ARG A 50 -12.86 6.38 -20.78
CA ARG A 50 -11.48 6.79 -21.08
C ARG A 50 -10.70 5.75 -21.88
N PHE A 51 -10.91 4.47 -21.55
CA PHE A 51 -10.15 3.36 -22.15
C PHE A 51 -10.95 2.54 -23.17
N LYS A 52 -12.19 2.95 -23.49
CA LYS A 52 -13.12 2.23 -24.39
C LYS A 52 -13.24 0.75 -24.04
N LEU A 53 -13.38 0.46 -22.75
CA LEU A 53 -13.45 -0.92 -22.24
C LEU A 53 -14.87 -1.46 -22.32
N ASP A 54 -14.98 -2.76 -22.53
CA ASP A 54 -16.25 -3.47 -22.41
C ASP A 54 -16.64 -3.68 -20.94
N GLU A 55 -17.91 -4.02 -20.75
CA GLU A 55 -18.37 -4.43 -19.43
C GLU A 55 -17.93 -5.85 -19.12
N ASN A 56 -17.08 -5.99 -18.10
CA ASN A 56 -16.70 -7.28 -17.56
C ASN A 56 -16.98 -7.28 -16.04
N GLN A 57 -17.88 -8.15 -15.57
CA GLN A 57 -18.26 -8.27 -14.15
C GLN A 57 -17.55 -9.41 -13.40
N GLU A 58 -16.60 -10.08 -14.05
CA GLU A 58 -15.87 -11.20 -13.46
C GLU A 58 -15.11 -10.79 -12.18
N PRO A 59 -14.87 -11.76 -11.28
CA PRO A 59 -14.06 -11.53 -10.09
C PRO A 59 -12.62 -11.14 -10.45
N PRO A 60 -12.07 -10.08 -9.83
CA PRO A 60 -10.68 -9.69 -10.06
C PRO A 60 -9.71 -10.57 -9.27
N ASP A 61 -8.55 -10.85 -9.87
CA ASP A 61 -7.38 -11.43 -9.21
C ASP A 61 -6.62 -10.38 -8.37
N LEU A 62 -6.78 -9.09 -8.70
CA LEU A 62 -6.15 -7.95 -8.03
C LEU A 62 -7.16 -6.83 -7.75
N LYS A 63 -7.30 -6.39 -6.51
CA LYS A 63 -8.13 -5.25 -6.11
C LYS A 63 -7.26 -4.13 -5.59
N ILE A 64 -7.41 -2.96 -6.17
CA ILE A 64 -6.63 -1.76 -5.86
C ILE A 64 -7.57 -0.64 -5.43
N LYS A 65 -7.25 -0.01 -4.31
CA LYS A 65 -7.99 1.14 -3.76
C LYS A 65 -7.01 2.14 -3.17
N ASP A 66 -7.41 3.40 -3.07
CA ASP A 66 -6.63 4.40 -2.36
C ASP A 66 -6.42 4.00 -0.89
N ARG A 67 -5.28 4.44 -0.35
CA ARG A 67 -5.11 4.56 1.10
C ARG A 67 -6.00 5.66 1.66
N PHE A 68 -6.26 5.59 2.96
CA PHE A 68 -7.09 6.59 3.65
C PHE A 68 -6.48 8.00 3.61
N ASP A 69 -5.14 8.09 3.65
CA ASP A 69 -4.38 9.34 3.57
C ASP A 69 -4.18 9.85 2.12
N LEU A 70 -4.65 9.09 1.11
CA LEU A 70 -4.46 9.38 -0.32
C LEU A 70 -2.98 9.46 -0.75
N GLN A 71 -2.04 9.02 0.08
CA GLN A 71 -0.58 9.03 -0.22
C GLN A 71 -0.11 7.76 -0.96
N GLY A 72 -1.06 6.99 -1.49
CA GLY A 72 -0.79 5.78 -2.23
C GLY A 72 -2.02 4.87 -2.27
N ILE A 73 -1.78 3.56 -2.41
CA ILE A 73 -2.83 2.56 -2.61
C ILE A 73 -2.66 1.36 -1.68
N ARG A 74 -3.76 0.64 -1.48
CA ARG A 74 -3.82 -0.69 -0.89
C ARG A 74 -4.21 -1.69 -1.95
N VAL A 75 -3.47 -2.78 -1.99
CA VAL A 75 -3.62 -3.84 -2.98
C VAL A 75 -3.95 -5.14 -2.25
N LEU A 76 -4.96 -5.85 -2.74
CA LEU A 76 -5.34 -7.18 -2.25
C LEU A 76 -5.57 -8.09 -3.45
N GLY A 77 -4.85 -9.20 -3.55
CA GLY A 77 -4.98 -10.10 -4.70
C GLY A 77 -4.32 -11.45 -4.50
N THR A 78 -4.31 -12.26 -5.55
CA THR A 78 -3.60 -13.55 -5.52
C THR A 78 -2.08 -13.33 -5.41
N PRO A 79 -1.32 -14.33 -4.93
CA PRO A 79 0.14 -14.23 -4.83
C PRO A 79 0.79 -13.84 -6.17
N GLU A 80 0.33 -14.42 -7.28
CA GLU A 80 0.87 -14.17 -8.62
C GLU A 80 0.56 -12.74 -9.08
N ALA A 81 -0.71 -12.31 -8.97
CA ALA A 81 -1.15 -11.00 -9.42
C ALA A 81 -0.50 -9.86 -8.61
N THR A 82 -0.34 -10.05 -7.30
CA THR A 82 0.32 -9.07 -6.43
C THR A 82 1.82 -8.99 -6.67
N SER A 83 2.48 -10.13 -6.92
CA SER A 83 3.90 -10.17 -7.27
C SER A 83 4.17 -9.46 -8.61
N ALA A 84 3.38 -9.77 -9.64
CA ALA A 84 3.48 -9.12 -10.95
C ALA A 84 3.20 -7.60 -10.86
N PHE A 85 2.18 -7.20 -10.10
CA PHE A 85 1.87 -5.79 -9.88
C PHE A 85 3.00 -5.04 -9.15
N ARG A 86 3.58 -5.65 -8.12
CA ARG A 86 4.72 -5.07 -7.40
C ARG A 86 5.92 -4.87 -8.32
N HIS A 87 6.25 -5.88 -9.13
CA HIS A 87 7.34 -5.79 -10.10
C HIS A 87 7.10 -4.65 -11.09
N MET A 88 5.90 -4.57 -11.66
CA MET A 88 5.47 -3.49 -12.55
C MET A 88 5.66 -2.10 -11.92
N LEU A 89 5.24 -1.90 -10.67
CA LEU A 89 5.44 -0.63 -9.97
C LEU A 89 6.91 -0.29 -9.79
N HIS A 90 7.72 -1.24 -9.30
CA HIS A 90 9.16 -1.03 -9.08
C HIS A 90 9.94 -0.75 -10.37
N SER A 91 9.49 -1.26 -11.51
CA SER A 91 10.09 -1.01 -12.82
C SER A 91 9.67 0.34 -13.40
N SER A 92 8.47 0.83 -13.06
CA SER A 92 7.89 2.02 -13.68
C SER A 92 8.09 3.29 -12.84
N LEU A 93 8.19 3.17 -11.52
CA LEU A 93 8.21 4.30 -10.60
C LEU A 93 9.51 4.32 -9.79
N GLU A 94 10.09 5.52 -9.65
CA GLU A 94 11.46 5.67 -9.12
C GLU A 94 11.52 5.52 -7.62
N ASP A 95 10.63 6.23 -6.91
CA ASP A 95 10.62 6.36 -5.45
C ASP A 95 9.46 5.59 -4.80
N VAL A 96 8.79 4.68 -5.52
CA VAL A 96 7.67 3.90 -4.98
C VAL A 96 8.13 2.97 -3.85
N LEU A 97 7.30 2.86 -2.81
CA LEU A 97 7.51 1.89 -1.72
C LEU A 97 6.40 0.86 -1.70
N THR A 98 6.74 -0.42 -1.53
CA THR A 98 5.77 -1.53 -1.44
C THR A 98 5.97 -2.37 -0.18
N ARG A 99 5.05 -2.24 0.78
CA ARG A 99 5.04 -2.98 2.03
C ARG A 99 4.11 -4.18 1.93
N ARG A 100 4.67 -5.36 1.70
CA ARG A 100 3.93 -6.61 1.71
C ARG A 100 3.66 -7.06 3.14
N TRP A 101 2.42 -7.46 3.42
CA TRP A 101 2.10 -8.13 4.67
C TRP A 101 2.62 -9.57 4.64
N MET A 102 3.35 -9.98 5.67
CA MET A 102 4.01 -11.30 5.70
C MET A 102 3.03 -12.48 5.83
N VAL A 103 1.78 -12.20 6.21
CA VAL A 103 0.69 -13.18 6.23
C VAL A 103 -0.26 -12.95 5.08
N SER A 104 -0.91 -14.03 4.64
CA SER A 104 -1.98 -13.97 3.65
C SER A 104 -3.32 -13.73 4.34
N VAL A 105 -4.09 -12.78 3.81
CA VAL A 105 -5.45 -12.47 4.22
C VAL A 105 -6.35 -13.66 3.90
N ASP A 106 -7.18 -14.09 4.86
CA ASP A 106 -7.96 -15.32 4.79
C ASP A 106 -7.11 -16.61 4.76
N GLY A 107 -5.79 -16.50 4.90
CA GLY A 107 -4.92 -17.67 5.01
C GLY A 107 -5.22 -18.45 6.29
N ILE A 108 -5.17 -19.77 6.19
CA ILE A 108 -5.37 -20.70 7.32
C ILE A 108 -4.02 -21.24 7.73
N TYR A 109 -3.71 -21.09 9.02
CA TYR A 109 -2.43 -21.43 9.63
C TYR A 109 -2.64 -22.41 10.77
N ARG A 110 -1.69 -23.34 10.93
CA ARG A 110 -1.49 -24.04 12.19
C ARG A 110 -0.49 -23.23 12.99
N GLY A 111 -0.95 -22.54 14.02
CA GLY A 111 -0.13 -21.65 14.83
C GLY A 111 0.19 -22.23 16.20
N SER A 112 1.26 -21.72 16.82
CA SER A 112 1.68 -22.09 18.18
C SER A 112 1.34 -20.96 19.15
N ILE A 113 0.62 -21.25 20.23
CA ILE A 113 0.32 -20.23 21.25
C ILE A 113 1.60 -19.96 22.05
N LYS A 114 2.06 -18.69 22.03
CA LYS A 114 3.26 -18.25 22.74
C LYS A 114 2.93 -17.66 24.09
N GLU A 115 1.96 -16.76 24.11
CA GLU A 115 1.61 -15.94 25.27
C GLU A 115 0.10 -15.69 25.31
N SER A 116 -0.40 -15.20 26.44
CA SER A 116 -1.79 -14.78 26.57
C SER A 116 -1.92 -13.61 27.55
N ASP A 117 -2.87 -12.72 27.29
CA ASP A 117 -3.29 -11.67 28.23
C ASP A 117 -4.74 -11.93 28.73
N GLU A 118 -5.39 -10.95 29.35
CA GLU A 118 -6.76 -11.08 29.86
C GLU A 118 -7.78 -11.48 28.78
N HIS A 119 -7.61 -11.02 27.54
CA HIS A 119 -8.64 -11.13 26.49
C HIS A 119 -8.18 -11.93 25.26
N PHE A 120 -6.87 -12.02 25.03
CA PHE A 120 -6.28 -12.53 23.80
C PHE A 120 -5.23 -13.61 24.04
N LEU A 121 -5.11 -14.51 23.06
CA LEU A 121 -4.01 -15.43 22.87
C LEU A 121 -3.12 -14.91 21.74
N TYR A 122 -1.81 -14.93 21.95
CA TYR A 122 -0.81 -14.55 20.97
C TYR A 122 -0.28 -15.79 20.27
N VAL A 123 -0.62 -15.93 18.99
CA VAL A 123 -0.36 -17.13 18.19
C VAL A 123 0.73 -16.84 17.17
N ASP A 124 1.83 -17.57 17.24
CA ASP A 124 2.91 -17.55 16.25
C ASP A 124 2.43 -18.23 14.96
N LEU A 125 2.50 -17.50 13.84
CA LEU A 125 2.10 -17.93 12.51
C LEU A 125 3.30 -18.28 11.62
N GLY A 126 4.52 -18.17 12.15
CA GLY A 126 5.77 -18.29 11.40
C GLY A 126 6.22 -16.97 10.79
N CYS A 127 7.42 -16.98 10.19
CA CYS A 127 8.04 -15.81 9.56
C CYS A 127 8.14 -14.57 10.48
N GLY A 128 8.24 -14.79 11.79
CA GLY A 128 8.31 -13.71 12.78
C GLY A 128 7.01 -12.93 13.00
N VAL A 129 5.85 -13.51 12.63
CA VAL A 129 4.54 -12.88 12.82
C VAL A 129 3.76 -13.56 13.93
N THR A 130 3.30 -12.75 14.89
CA THR A 130 2.40 -13.18 15.96
C THR A 130 1.04 -12.50 15.78
N GLY A 131 -0.02 -13.28 15.65
CA GLY A 131 -1.40 -12.79 15.58
C GLY A 131 -2.13 -12.84 16.91
N ARG A 132 -3.24 -12.13 17.03
CA ARG A 132 -4.09 -12.07 18.21
C ARG A 132 -5.41 -12.82 17.98
N LEU A 133 -5.71 -13.79 18.84
CA LEU A 133 -6.94 -14.58 18.83
C LEU A 133 -7.75 -14.30 20.11
N SER A 134 -9.07 -14.13 20.03
CA SER A 134 -9.88 -13.96 21.24
C SER A 134 -9.94 -15.25 22.05
N LYS A 135 -9.77 -15.18 23.37
CA LYS A 135 -9.93 -16.34 24.27
C LYS A 135 -11.33 -16.96 24.19
N SER A 136 -12.36 -16.17 23.89
CA SER A 136 -13.73 -16.65 23.73
C SER A 136 -13.94 -17.64 22.56
N GLU A 137 -12.98 -17.71 21.62
CA GLU A 137 -13.02 -18.63 20.48
C GLU A 137 -12.34 -19.98 20.75
N VAL A 138 -11.81 -20.18 21.96
CA VAL A 138 -11.13 -21.41 22.39
C VAL A 138 -11.82 -21.93 23.65
N THR A 139 -12.49 -23.08 23.53
CA THR A 139 -13.31 -23.67 24.59
C THR A 139 -12.57 -24.65 25.50
N ASP A 140 -11.37 -25.11 25.12
CA ASP A 140 -10.62 -26.14 25.84
C ASP A 140 -9.23 -25.64 26.28
N GLY A 141 -8.80 -26.14 27.45
CA GLY A 141 -7.55 -25.76 28.12
C GLY A 141 -6.37 -25.62 27.16
N SER A 142 -5.88 -24.38 27.04
CA SER A 142 -4.75 -23.88 26.23
C SER A 142 -3.96 -24.94 25.45
N PRO A 143 -4.47 -25.46 24.32
CA PRO A 143 -3.66 -26.33 23.48
C PRO A 143 -2.41 -25.55 23.05
N ARG A 144 -1.23 -26.18 23.04
CA ARG A 144 0.00 -25.50 22.57
C ARG A 144 -0.12 -25.03 21.11
N GLN A 145 -1.05 -25.59 20.34
CA GLN A 145 -1.25 -25.32 18.92
C GLN A 145 -2.73 -25.11 18.60
N VAL A 146 -3.01 -24.25 17.63
CA VAL A 146 -4.37 -23.88 17.23
C VAL A 146 -4.44 -23.63 15.72
N ILE A 147 -5.55 -24.01 15.09
CA ILE A 147 -5.82 -23.69 13.68
C ILE A 147 -6.58 -22.38 13.64
N VAL A 148 -6.01 -21.41 12.94
CA VAL A 148 -6.50 -20.04 12.89
C VAL A 148 -6.53 -19.51 11.47
N GLN A 149 -7.48 -18.64 11.20
CA GLN A 149 -7.57 -17.89 9.96
C GLN A 149 -7.29 -16.42 10.20
N VAL A 150 -6.52 -15.79 9.29
CA VAL A 150 -6.27 -14.36 9.31
C VAL A 150 -7.50 -13.60 8.84
N GLU A 151 -8.09 -12.77 9.71
CA GLU A 151 -9.26 -11.97 9.36
C GLU A 151 -8.91 -10.77 8.45
N ARG A 152 -9.91 -10.30 7.70
CA ARG A 152 -9.83 -9.09 6.87
C ARG A 152 -9.85 -7.77 7.67
N LYS A 153 -9.77 -7.82 9.00
CA LYS A 153 -9.85 -6.63 9.86
C LYS A 153 -8.46 -6.02 10.05
N ARG A 154 -8.38 -4.69 9.95
CA ARG A 154 -7.14 -3.92 10.17
C ARG A 154 -5.96 -4.46 9.34
N LEU A 155 -6.14 -4.64 8.04
CA LEU A 155 -5.10 -5.16 7.14
C LEU A 155 -3.78 -4.36 7.26
N GLY A 156 -2.66 -5.06 7.30
CA GLY A 156 -1.31 -4.46 7.36
C GLY A 156 -0.80 -4.15 8.77
N VAL A 157 -1.57 -4.42 9.84
CA VAL A 157 -1.06 -4.29 11.21
C VAL A 157 0.00 -5.34 11.53
N LYS A 158 0.92 -5.02 12.46
CA LYS A 158 1.96 -5.96 12.91
C LYS A 158 1.38 -7.26 13.49
N GLN A 159 0.29 -7.15 14.24
CA GLN A 159 -0.40 -8.28 14.89
C GLN A 159 -1.78 -8.54 14.23
N PRO A 160 -1.87 -9.46 13.25
CA PRO A 160 -3.13 -9.78 12.58
C PRO A 160 -4.21 -10.26 13.56
N VAL A 161 -5.47 -9.95 13.25
CA VAL A 161 -6.61 -10.53 13.98
C VAL A 161 -6.87 -11.93 13.46
N LEU A 162 -7.03 -12.88 14.37
CA LEU A 162 -7.24 -14.29 14.09
C LEU A 162 -8.63 -14.74 14.53
N THR A 163 -9.13 -15.80 13.90
CA THR A 163 -10.37 -16.49 14.28
C THR A 163 -10.24 -18.00 14.07
N THR A 164 -10.95 -18.80 14.88
CA THR A 164 -11.08 -20.26 14.69
C THR A 164 -12.27 -20.60 13.76
N LYS A 165 -13.08 -19.60 13.38
CA LYS A 165 -14.25 -19.74 12.50
C LYS A 165 -13.82 -19.77 11.03
N LEU A 166 -13.27 -20.92 10.62
CA LEU A 166 -12.65 -21.10 9.30
C LEU A 166 -13.62 -20.92 8.14
N LYS A 167 -13.13 -20.26 7.08
CA LYS A 167 -13.84 -20.04 5.82
C LYS A 167 -12.90 -20.32 4.64
N VAL A 168 -13.38 -21.04 3.63
CA VAL A 168 -12.68 -21.25 2.37
C VAL A 168 -13.37 -20.43 1.28
N PHE A 169 -12.64 -19.50 0.70
CA PHE A 169 -13.18 -18.53 -0.25
C PHE A 169 -12.99 -18.99 -1.70
N GLY A 170 -14.09 -18.98 -2.45
CA GLY A 170 -14.11 -19.09 -3.90
C GLY A 170 -14.59 -17.80 -4.58
N ASN A 171 -14.75 -17.86 -5.89
CA ASN A 171 -15.17 -16.74 -6.73
C ASN A 171 -16.67 -16.43 -6.58
N HIS A 172 -17.49 -17.46 -6.49
CA HIS A 172 -18.95 -17.41 -6.42
C HIS A 172 -19.50 -17.97 -5.09
N ALA A 173 -18.73 -18.77 -4.35
CA ALA A 173 -19.12 -19.36 -3.08
C ALA A 173 -18.08 -19.12 -1.96
N ILE A 174 -18.54 -19.26 -0.72
CA ILE A 174 -17.69 -19.33 0.48
C ILE A 174 -18.16 -20.52 1.29
N LEU A 175 -17.29 -21.47 1.60
CA LEU A 175 -17.60 -22.55 2.54
C LEU A 175 -17.19 -22.09 3.93
N ALA A 176 -18.11 -22.13 4.89
CA ALA A 176 -17.87 -21.72 6.28
C ALA A 176 -18.09 -22.89 7.24
N LYS A 177 -17.09 -23.20 8.08
CA LYS A 177 -17.14 -24.30 9.04
C LYS A 177 -18.17 -24.00 10.14
N ASN A 178 -18.96 -25.01 10.50
CA ASN A 178 -20.03 -24.95 11.51
C ASN A 178 -21.02 -23.80 11.25
N SER A 179 -21.32 -23.53 9.97
CA SER A 179 -22.23 -22.46 9.55
C SER A 179 -23.39 -22.99 8.72
N LYS A 180 -24.49 -22.24 8.66
CA LYS A 180 -25.63 -22.56 7.81
C LYS A 180 -25.41 -22.03 6.39
N THR A 181 -26.00 -22.71 5.40
CA THR A 181 -26.06 -22.22 4.02
C THR A 181 -26.74 -20.85 3.95
N GLY A 182 -26.27 -19.97 3.08
CA GLY A 182 -26.82 -18.62 2.91
C GLY A 182 -26.60 -18.04 1.52
N VAL A 183 -27.28 -16.93 1.25
CA VAL A 183 -27.18 -16.18 -0.01
C VAL A 183 -26.94 -14.71 0.29
N SER A 184 -25.96 -14.10 -0.39
CA SER A 184 -25.62 -12.68 -0.23
C SER A 184 -26.85 -11.78 -0.27
N LEU A 185 -26.97 -10.85 0.68
CA LEU A 185 -28.08 -9.88 0.76
C LEU A 185 -28.20 -8.95 -0.45
N LYS A 186 -27.17 -8.88 -1.30
CA LYS A 186 -27.15 -8.06 -2.52
C LYS A 186 -27.86 -8.72 -3.71
N ILE A 187 -28.23 -9.99 -3.60
CA ILE A 187 -29.07 -10.66 -4.59
C ILE A 187 -30.51 -10.43 -4.16
N TYR A 188 -31.19 -9.45 -4.76
CA TYR A 188 -32.56 -9.06 -4.39
C TYR A 188 -33.64 -9.95 -5.01
N ASP A 189 -33.32 -10.64 -6.09
CA ASP A 189 -34.22 -11.55 -6.81
C ASP A 189 -34.60 -12.75 -5.94
N LEU A 190 -35.86 -12.82 -5.52
CA LEU A 190 -36.35 -13.82 -4.58
C LEU A 190 -36.31 -15.24 -5.14
N GLU A 191 -36.65 -15.42 -6.42
CA GLU A 191 -36.61 -16.72 -7.07
C GLU A 191 -35.18 -17.23 -7.16
N LYS A 192 -34.27 -16.38 -7.63
CA LYS A 192 -32.84 -16.74 -7.71
C LYS A 192 -32.25 -17.02 -6.34
N ARG A 193 -32.66 -16.28 -5.30
CA ARG A 193 -32.25 -16.54 -3.91
C ARG A 193 -32.72 -17.92 -3.44
N ALA A 194 -33.97 -18.28 -3.71
CA ALA A 194 -34.51 -19.58 -3.32
C ALA A 194 -33.79 -20.72 -4.05
N GLU A 195 -33.56 -20.58 -5.35
CA GLU A 195 -32.80 -21.52 -6.17
C GLU A 195 -31.38 -21.74 -5.62
N LEU A 196 -30.62 -20.67 -5.40
CA LEU A 196 -29.26 -20.74 -4.85
C LEU A 196 -29.25 -21.34 -3.44
N TYR A 197 -30.22 -20.99 -2.61
CA TYR A 197 -30.32 -21.55 -1.26
C TYR A 197 -30.57 -23.06 -1.28
N ALA A 198 -31.48 -23.54 -2.14
CA ALA A 198 -31.74 -24.96 -2.33
C ALA A 198 -30.51 -25.70 -2.86
N LEU A 199 -29.84 -25.13 -3.87
CA LEU A 199 -28.59 -25.67 -4.41
C LEU A 199 -27.51 -25.76 -3.33
N GLY A 200 -27.33 -24.69 -2.54
CA GLY A 200 -26.37 -24.65 -1.45
C GLY A 200 -26.67 -25.68 -0.36
N LYS A 201 -27.95 -25.97 -0.06
CA LYS A 201 -28.30 -27.04 0.89
C LYS A 201 -27.96 -28.43 0.35
N ALA A 202 -28.22 -28.67 -0.93
CA ALA A 202 -27.95 -29.95 -1.57
C ALA A 202 -26.45 -30.25 -1.68
N LEU A 203 -25.62 -29.22 -1.87
CA LEU A 203 -24.18 -29.36 -2.08
C LEU A 203 -23.33 -29.18 -0.81
N SER A 204 -23.90 -28.73 0.30
CA SER A 204 -23.15 -28.45 1.53
C SER A 204 -22.49 -29.71 2.08
N PRO A 205 -21.15 -29.74 2.25
CA PRO A 205 -20.48 -30.83 2.94
C PRO A 205 -20.83 -30.90 4.43
N GLU A 206 -20.66 -32.07 5.03
CA GLU A 206 -20.87 -32.24 6.48
C GLU A 206 -19.99 -31.27 7.27
N GLY A 207 -20.59 -30.56 8.23
CA GLY A 207 -19.89 -29.56 9.05
C GLY A 207 -19.59 -28.23 8.35
N TRP A 208 -20.00 -28.03 7.08
CA TRP A 208 -19.76 -26.80 6.33
C TRP A 208 -21.05 -26.23 5.71
N GLY A 209 -21.22 -24.91 5.78
CA GLY A 209 -22.29 -24.19 5.10
C GLY A 209 -21.77 -23.44 3.88
N ILE A 210 -22.52 -23.46 2.77
CA ILE A 210 -22.21 -22.69 1.56
C ILE A 210 -22.87 -21.32 1.60
N ILE A 211 -22.09 -20.24 1.46
CA ILE A 211 -22.58 -18.87 1.33
C ILE A 211 -22.34 -18.38 -0.11
N TRP A 212 -23.42 -18.23 -0.87
CA TRP A 212 -23.35 -17.72 -2.25
C TRP A 212 -23.08 -16.22 -2.29
N ARG A 213 -22.10 -15.82 -3.10
CA ARG A 213 -21.68 -14.43 -3.32
C ARG A 213 -22.54 -13.77 -4.38
N GLU A 214 -22.55 -12.45 -4.43
CA GLU A 214 -23.26 -11.67 -5.47
C GLU A 214 -22.89 -12.11 -6.90
N SER A 215 -21.62 -12.47 -7.12
CA SER A 215 -21.12 -12.98 -8.40
C SER A 215 -21.74 -14.30 -8.86
N SER A 216 -22.41 -15.05 -7.98
CA SER A 216 -23.09 -16.31 -8.34
C SER A 216 -24.39 -16.09 -9.14
N LYS A 217 -24.99 -14.89 -9.05
CA LYS A 217 -26.30 -14.58 -9.64
C LYS A 217 -26.38 -14.94 -11.13
N ASN A 218 -25.33 -14.63 -11.88
CA ASN A 218 -25.30 -14.74 -13.34
C ASN A 218 -24.49 -15.96 -13.82
N GLN A 219 -24.22 -16.93 -12.95
CA GLN A 219 -23.45 -18.12 -13.30
C GLN A 219 -24.36 -19.31 -13.60
N PRO A 220 -24.02 -20.16 -14.57
CA PRO A 220 -24.73 -21.41 -14.79
C PRO A 220 -24.51 -22.36 -13.62
N ARG A 221 -25.50 -23.21 -13.35
CA ARG A 221 -25.50 -24.18 -12.24
C ARG A 221 -24.23 -25.05 -12.23
N GLU A 222 -23.83 -25.56 -13.39
CA GLU A 222 -22.63 -26.38 -13.55
C GLU A 222 -21.35 -25.65 -13.08
N ALA A 223 -21.21 -24.35 -13.37
CA ALA A 223 -20.06 -23.57 -12.92
C ALA A 223 -20.03 -23.43 -11.38
N LEU A 224 -21.20 -23.28 -10.76
CA LEU A 224 -21.34 -23.20 -9.31
C LEU A 224 -21.02 -24.54 -8.64
N GLU A 225 -21.53 -25.66 -9.18
CA GLU A 225 -21.23 -27.02 -8.71
C GLU A 225 -19.74 -27.34 -8.82
N ASN A 226 -19.13 -27.03 -9.96
CA ASN A 226 -17.69 -27.19 -10.18
C ASN A 226 -16.84 -26.35 -9.22
N GLU A 227 -17.28 -25.13 -8.88
CA GLU A 227 -16.59 -24.33 -7.88
C GLU A 227 -16.68 -24.95 -6.49
N VAL A 228 -17.87 -25.40 -6.06
CA VAL A 228 -18.06 -26.03 -4.75
C VAL A 228 -17.20 -27.29 -4.63
N ALA A 229 -17.14 -28.12 -5.67
CA ALA A 229 -16.27 -29.29 -5.72
C ALA A 229 -14.79 -28.91 -5.50
N ARG A 230 -14.29 -27.88 -6.20
CA ARG A 230 -12.91 -27.37 -6.00
C ARG A 230 -12.67 -26.86 -4.59
N LEU A 231 -13.65 -26.19 -3.97
CA LEU A 231 -13.53 -25.71 -2.59
C LEU A 231 -13.53 -26.87 -1.59
N PHE A 232 -14.27 -27.94 -1.88
CA PHE A 232 -14.26 -29.15 -1.07
C PHE A 232 -12.91 -29.89 -1.14
N GLU A 233 -12.29 -29.98 -2.32
CA GLU A 233 -10.93 -30.53 -2.46
C GLU A 233 -9.90 -29.73 -1.65
N LYS A 234 -10.06 -28.39 -1.56
CA LYS A 234 -9.23 -27.56 -0.67
C LYS A 234 -9.42 -27.90 0.81
N ILE A 235 -10.65 -28.22 1.23
CA ILE A 235 -10.95 -28.64 2.61
C ILE A 235 -10.28 -29.99 2.90
N LYS A 236 -10.41 -30.98 2.00
CA LYS A 236 -9.72 -32.27 2.17
C LYS A 236 -8.21 -32.11 2.30
N THR A 237 -7.63 -31.22 1.50
CA THR A 237 -6.19 -30.88 1.55
C THR A 237 -5.83 -30.18 2.88
N LEU A 238 -6.72 -29.34 3.40
CA LEU A 238 -6.54 -28.70 4.71
C LEU A 238 -6.56 -29.74 5.83
N ASP A 239 -7.50 -30.68 5.81
CA ASP A 239 -7.62 -31.72 6.83
C ASP A 239 -6.40 -32.65 6.82
N SER A 240 -5.92 -33.05 5.64
CA SER A 240 -4.71 -33.88 5.52
C SER A 240 -3.46 -33.17 6.02
N LYS A 241 -3.23 -31.92 5.63
CA LYS A 241 -2.09 -31.11 6.12
C LYS A 241 -2.16 -30.87 7.63
N THR A 242 -3.37 -30.74 8.16
CA THR A 242 -3.57 -30.54 9.59
C THR A 242 -3.08 -31.75 10.39
N LEU A 243 -3.20 -32.96 9.87
CA LEU A 243 -2.74 -34.17 10.56
C LEU A 243 -1.21 -34.34 10.55
N SER A 244 -0.52 -33.82 9.52
CA SER A 244 0.89 -34.11 9.28
C SER A 244 1.85 -32.95 9.57
N ALA A 245 1.38 -31.71 9.65
CA ALA A 245 2.27 -30.55 9.69
C ALA A 245 2.51 -30.00 11.10
N ASP A 246 3.77 -29.75 11.42
CA ASP A 246 4.17 -29.07 12.66
C ASP A 246 3.88 -27.57 12.63
N ALA A 247 3.56 -27.01 13.79
CA ALA A 247 3.33 -25.58 13.95
C ALA A 247 4.65 -24.83 14.24
N PRO A 248 4.86 -23.61 13.72
CA PRO A 248 3.92 -22.83 12.91
C PRO A 248 4.02 -23.11 11.40
N THR A 249 2.88 -23.28 10.71
CA THR A 249 2.86 -23.47 9.25
C THR A 249 1.63 -22.89 8.56
N LEU A 250 1.78 -22.54 7.28
CA LEU A 250 0.68 -22.15 6.40
C LEU A 250 0.02 -23.41 5.81
N LEU A 251 -1.26 -23.62 6.13
CA LEU A 251 -2.03 -24.75 5.61
C LEU A 251 -2.69 -24.42 4.27
N VAL A 252 -3.37 -23.26 4.20
CA VAL A 252 -4.06 -22.76 3.01
C VAL A 252 -3.69 -21.31 2.79
N GLU A 253 -3.09 -21.02 1.64
CA GLU A 253 -2.74 -19.66 1.24
C GLU A 253 -3.99 -18.87 0.82
N GLY A 254 -4.11 -17.66 1.37
CA GLY A 254 -5.15 -16.70 1.04
C GLY A 254 -4.71 -15.65 0.02
N LEU A 255 -5.18 -14.41 0.21
CA LEU A 255 -4.81 -13.28 -0.63
C LEU A 255 -3.63 -12.50 -0.03
N HIS A 256 -2.76 -11.97 -0.87
CA HIS A 256 -1.65 -11.12 -0.43
C HIS A 256 -2.10 -9.67 -0.35
N PHE A 257 -1.68 -8.99 0.71
CA PHE A 257 -1.91 -7.56 0.92
C PHE A 257 -0.61 -6.77 0.73
N ILE A 258 -0.68 -5.69 -0.03
CA ILE A 258 0.43 -4.74 -0.21
C ILE A 258 -0.08 -3.34 0.08
N ASP A 259 0.60 -2.64 0.99
CA ASP A 259 0.47 -1.20 1.17
C ASP A 259 1.53 -0.49 0.31
N VAL A 260 1.11 0.45 -0.52
CA VAL A 260 1.99 1.16 -1.46
C VAL A 260 2.01 2.64 -1.10
N GLU A 261 3.19 3.24 -1.03
CA GLU A 261 3.38 4.69 -0.96
C GLU A 261 3.74 5.22 -2.35
N PHE A 262 3.16 6.36 -2.74
CA PHE A 262 3.60 7.13 -3.89
C PHE A 262 4.16 8.48 -3.41
N PRO A 263 5.49 8.60 -3.26
CA PRO A 263 6.12 9.88 -3.00
C PRO A 263 6.15 10.77 -4.26
N TYR A 264 6.84 11.90 -4.16
CA TYR A 264 6.81 12.99 -5.12
C TYR A 264 7.01 12.54 -6.59
N LEU A 265 8.06 11.77 -6.90
CA LEU A 265 8.36 11.40 -8.29
C LEU A 265 7.35 10.37 -8.82
N SER A 266 6.94 9.43 -7.98
CA SER A 266 5.89 8.45 -8.32
C SER A 266 4.58 9.14 -8.67
N LYS A 267 4.14 10.13 -7.89
CA LYS A 267 2.92 10.90 -8.19
C LYS A 267 3.03 11.61 -9.54
N ARG A 268 4.16 12.28 -9.81
CA ARG A 268 4.41 12.96 -11.09
C ARG A 268 4.44 12.00 -12.27
N HIS A 269 5.04 10.83 -12.13
CA HIS A 269 5.05 9.85 -13.22
C HIS A 269 3.65 9.26 -13.45
N LEU A 270 2.88 9.02 -12.40
CA LEU A 270 1.47 8.63 -12.51
C LEU A 270 0.62 9.73 -13.17
N ASP A 271 0.91 11.01 -12.92
CA ASP A 271 0.28 12.12 -13.65
C ASP A 271 0.57 12.03 -15.16
N SER A 272 1.80 11.72 -15.55
CA SER A 272 2.17 11.52 -16.97
C SER A 272 1.40 10.37 -17.61
N PHE A 273 1.27 9.23 -16.92
CA PHE A 273 0.43 8.12 -17.41
C PHE A 273 -1.03 8.54 -17.57
N ARG A 274 -1.57 9.30 -16.62
CA ARG A 274 -2.94 9.84 -16.70
C ARG A 274 -3.10 10.83 -17.86
N ALA A 275 -2.13 11.70 -18.08
CA ALA A 275 -2.13 12.71 -19.15
C ALA A 275 -2.19 12.09 -20.55
N SER A 276 -1.69 10.86 -20.72
CA SER A 276 -1.79 10.13 -22.00
C SER A 276 -3.21 9.70 -22.39
N VAL A 277 -4.18 9.76 -21.45
CA VAL A 277 -5.55 9.26 -21.65
C VAL A 277 -6.65 10.23 -21.25
N ALA A 278 -6.32 11.28 -20.49
CA ALA A 278 -7.30 12.27 -20.03
C ALA A 278 -6.64 13.64 -19.86
N GLN A 279 -7.43 14.71 -20.01
CA GLN A 279 -6.98 16.05 -19.64
C GLN A 279 -6.55 16.07 -18.18
N THR A 280 -5.30 16.45 -17.96
CA THR A 280 -4.61 16.30 -16.66
C THR A 280 -3.78 17.55 -16.40
N LEU A 281 -4.04 18.18 -15.27
CA LEU A 281 -3.18 19.24 -14.76
C LEU A 281 -1.90 18.65 -14.15
N ASN A 282 -0.80 19.38 -14.27
CA ASN A 282 0.47 18.99 -13.64
C ASN A 282 0.28 18.93 -12.12
N GLY A 283 0.74 17.85 -11.47
CA GLY A 283 0.57 17.65 -10.03
C GLY A 283 -0.82 17.14 -9.64
N HIS A 284 -1.60 16.55 -10.56
CA HIS A 284 -2.95 16.05 -10.30
C HIS A 284 -3.03 15.22 -9.00
N HIS A 285 -2.19 14.17 -8.86
CA HIS A 285 -2.26 13.32 -7.67
C HIS A 285 -1.86 14.08 -6.39
N PHE A 286 -0.89 14.99 -6.46
CA PHE A 286 -0.52 15.84 -5.32
C PHE A 286 -1.71 16.69 -4.85
N TYR A 287 -2.34 17.42 -5.77
CA TYR A 287 -3.50 18.27 -5.45
C TYR A 287 -4.72 17.45 -5.00
N LYS A 288 -4.91 16.23 -5.52
CA LYS A 288 -5.91 15.29 -5.01
C LYS A 288 -5.64 14.90 -3.57
N SER A 289 -4.38 14.62 -3.22
CA SER A 289 -3.97 14.27 -1.87
C SER A 289 -4.11 15.43 -0.88
N CYS A 290 -4.11 16.70 -1.33
CA CYS A 290 -4.45 17.85 -0.47
C CYS A 290 -5.91 17.80 0.04
N GLY A 291 -6.82 17.17 -0.70
CA GLY A 291 -8.24 17.13 -0.37
C GLY A 291 -8.92 18.51 -0.40
N GLY A 292 -10.12 18.59 0.18
CA GLY A 292 -10.83 19.84 0.41
C GLY A 292 -11.00 20.73 -0.83
N LYS A 293 -10.81 22.04 -0.63
CA LYS A 293 -10.95 23.06 -1.68
C LYS A 293 -9.95 22.89 -2.82
N VAL A 294 -8.72 22.46 -2.52
CA VAL A 294 -7.66 22.26 -3.52
C VAL A 294 -8.06 21.15 -4.51
N SER A 295 -8.52 20.02 -3.99
CA SER A 295 -9.00 18.91 -4.82
C SER A 295 -10.25 19.29 -5.64
N ALA A 296 -11.17 20.06 -5.07
CA ALA A 296 -12.36 20.54 -5.78
C ALA A 296 -12.01 21.53 -6.90
N ALA A 297 -11.10 22.48 -6.64
CA ALA A 297 -10.60 23.41 -7.66
C ALA A 297 -9.91 22.68 -8.81
N LEU A 298 -9.15 21.62 -8.51
CA LEU A 298 -8.50 20.77 -9.51
C LEU A 298 -9.54 20.10 -10.42
N GLU A 299 -10.61 19.53 -9.85
CA GLU A 299 -11.68 18.91 -10.65
C GLU A 299 -12.36 19.91 -11.58
N MET A 300 -12.63 21.12 -11.09
CA MET A 300 -13.21 22.18 -11.89
C MET A 300 -12.28 22.57 -13.04
N ALA A 301 -10.99 22.77 -12.75
CA ALA A 301 -10.01 23.18 -13.75
C ALA A 301 -9.82 22.09 -14.83
N GLU A 302 -9.71 20.82 -14.46
CA GLU A 302 -9.64 19.73 -15.45
C GLU A 302 -10.91 19.62 -16.29
N LYS A 303 -12.09 19.89 -15.71
CA LYS A 303 -13.35 19.94 -16.46
C LYS A 303 -13.40 21.11 -17.46
N LEU A 304 -12.74 22.23 -17.17
CA LEU A 304 -12.59 23.33 -18.14
C LEU A 304 -11.69 22.91 -19.31
N LEU A 305 -10.58 22.21 -19.04
CA LEU A 305 -9.74 21.64 -20.10
C LEU A 305 -10.52 20.62 -20.96
N GLU A 306 -11.34 19.76 -20.35
CA GLU A 306 -12.21 18.83 -21.08
C GLU A 306 -13.22 19.55 -22.00
N LYS A 307 -13.59 20.80 -21.68
CA LYS A 307 -14.44 21.66 -22.50
C LYS A 307 -13.67 22.47 -23.57
N GLY A 308 -12.35 22.26 -23.70
CA GLY A 308 -11.52 22.92 -24.70
C GLY A 308 -11.09 24.35 -24.34
N GLN A 309 -11.12 24.73 -23.06
CA GLN A 309 -10.53 26.00 -22.61
C GLN A 309 -9.00 25.96 -22.74
N ASP A 310 -8.37 27.13 -22.88
CA ASP A 310 -6.92 27.23 -23.02
C ASP A 310 -6.20 26.70 -21.77
N ARG A 311 -5.16 25.90 -22.00
CA ARG A 311 -4.45 25.21 -20.92
C ARG A 311 -3.69 26.17 -20.02
N VAL A 312 -3.03 27.16 -20.60
CA VAL A 312 -2.18 28.11 -19.87
C VAL A 312 -3.06 29.00 -18.99
N GLU A 313 -4.19 29.45 -19.53
CA GLU A 313 -5.17 30.24 -18.78
C GLU A 313 -5.74 29.44 -17.60
N VAL A 314 -6.20 28.21 -17.84
CA VAL A 314 -6.77 27.36 -16.78
C VAL A 314 -5.73 27.03 -15.71
N GLU A 315 -4.49 26.72 -16.09
CA GLU A 315 -3.39 26.47 -15.14
C GLU A 315 -3.10 27.71 -14.28
N ASN A 316 -3.10 28.90 -14.86
CA ASN A 316 -2.87 30.15 -14.14
C ASN A 316 -4.02 30.48 -13.17
N LEU A 317 -5.27 30.35 -13.62
CA LEU A 317 -6.45 30.55 -12.77
C LEU A 317 -6.49 29.55 -11.62
N PHE A 318 -6.22 28.28 -11.91
CA PHE A 318 -6.14 27.24 -10.88
C PHE A 318 -5.08 27.56 -9.82
N LYS A 319 -3.86 27.93 -10.24
CA LYS A 319 -2.78 28.31 -9.32
C LYS A 319 -3.20 29.49 -8.43
N LYS A 320 -3.77 30.55 -9.01
CA LYS A 320 -4.29 31.71 -8.25
C LYS A 320 -5.37 31.31 -7.25
N GLN A 321 -6.25 30.38 -7.62
CA GLN A 321 -7.33 29.92 -6.77
C GLN A 321 -6.83 29.13 -5.55
N VAL A 322 -5.79 28.30 -5.72
CA VAL A 322 -5.32 27.42 -4.64
C VAL A 322 -4.18 28.02 -3.82
N MET A 323 -3.50 29.08 -4.29
CA MET A 323 -2.29 29.59 -3.64
C MET A 323 -2.50 29.97 -2.17
N TYR A 324 -3.66 30.52 -1.82
CA TYR A 324 -4.00 30.91 -0.44
C TYR A 324 -4.25 29.73 0.51
N GLU A 325 -4.38 28.52 -0.04
CA GLU A 325 -4.48 27.30 0.77
C GLU A 325 -3.09 26.74 1.10
N PHE A 326 -2.03 27.20 0.46
CA PHE A 326 -0.65 26.76 0.71
C PHE A 326 0.08 27.71 1.67
N PRO A 327 1.08 27.20 2.41
CA PRO A 327 1.81 28.01 3.37
C PRO A 327 2.71 29.07 2.71
N GLU A 328 2.84 30.19 3.41
CA GLU A 328 3.81 31.25 3.14
C GLU A 328 4.82 31.38 4.30
N ALA A 329 5.83 32.23 4.14
CA ALA A 329 6.76 32.54 5.24
C ALA A 329 6.01 33.01 6.50
N GLY A 330 6.38 32.45 7.65
CA GLY A 330 5.69 32.64 8.94
C GLY A 330 4.63 31.58 9.26
N SER A 331 4.19 30.79 8.29
CA SER A 331 3.16 29.75 8.50
C SER A 331 3.66 28.65 9.44
N GLN A 332 2.75 28.14 10.28
CA GLN A 332 2.99 26.98 11.14
C GLN A 332 2.58 25.69 10.44
N MET A 333 3.47 24.70 10.45
CA MET A 333 3.37 23.49 9.64
C MET A 333 3.73 22.25 10.44
N ASP A 334 2.93 21.21 10.35
CA ASP A 334 3.32 19.89 10.86
C ASP A 334 4.38 19.25 9.96
N VAL A 335 5.40 18.62 10.54
CA VAL A 335 6.44 17.91 9.78
C VAL A 335 6.23 16.41 9.91
N GLN A 336 5.73 15.80 8.84
CA GLN A 336 5.51 14.36 8.73
C GLN A 336 6.75 13.66 8.18
N HIS A 337 7.43 12.96 9.08
CA HIS A 337 8.57 12.10 8.80
C HIS A 337 8.08 10.66 8.67
N VAL A 338 7.90 10.20 7.43
CA VAL A 338 7.35 8.87 7.15
C VAL A 338 8.50 7.86 7.07
N LYS A 339 8.49 6.87 7.95
CA LYS A 339 9.48 5.78 7.95
C LYS A 339 9.23 4.81 6.81
N LEU A 340 10.25 4.05 6.38
CA LEU A 340 10.11 3.00 5.35
C LEU A 340 9.03 1.95 5.73
N SER A 341 8.85 1.72 7.02
CA SER A 341 7.80 0.85 7.59
C SER A 341 6.36 1.35 7.39
N GLY A 342 6.17 2.61 6.96
CA GLY A 342 4.87 3.27 6.84
C GLY A 342 4.42 3.99 8.11
N LEU A 343 5.18 3.92 9.21
CA LEU A 343 4.93 4.71 10.42
C LEU A 343 5.17 6.19 10.11
N VAL A 344 4.16 7.02 10.39
CA VAL A 344 4.27 8.48 10.28
C VAL A 344 4.63 9.06 11.64
N LEU A 345 5.79 9.71 11.72
CA LEU A 345 6.21 10.45 12.90
C LEU A 345 5.92 11.93 12.68
N HIS A 346 5.16 12.53 13.60
CA HIS A 346 4.92 13.97 13.64
C HIS A 346 6.02 14.61 14.46
N LEU A 347 6.96 15.28 13.80
CA LEU A 347 8.11 15.86 14.50
C LEU A 347 7.74 17.12 15.29
N GLY A 348 6.52 17.63 15.13
CA GLY A 348 6.00 18.85 15.75
C GLY A 348 5.89 20.01 14.76
N GLU A 349 5.41 21.15 15.26
CA GLU A 349 5.19 22.35 14.47
C GLU A 349 6.51 23.02 14.07
N ALA A 350 6.59 23.39 12.81
CA ALA A 350 7.68 24.13 12.18
C ALA A 350 7.16 25.48 11.68
N THR A 351 7.97 26.52 11.87
CA THR A 351 7.73 27.82 11.23
C THR A 351 8.40 27.82 9.86
N MET A 352 7.65 28.07 8.80
CA MET A 352 8.21 28.28 7.47
C MET A 352 8.99 29.60 7.45
N GLU A 353 10.27 29.59 7.06
CA GLU A 353 11.07 30.82 6.94
C GLU A 353 11.11 31.33 5.50
N GLU A 354 11.19 30.41 4.54
CA GLU A 354 11.32 30.72 3.11
C GLU A 354 10.70 29.57 2.32
N ILE A 355 9.82 29.89 1.37
CA ILE A 355 9.26 28.91 0.44
C ILE A 355 9.06 29.56 -0.92
N ASP A 356 9.77 29.06 -1.91
CA ASP A 356 9.66 29.46 -3.31
C ASP A 356 9.98 28.28 -4.25
N SER A 357 10.17 28.58 -5.54
CA SER A 357 10.47 27.56 -6.56
C SER A 357 11.87 26.94 -6.43
N GLU A 358 12.78 27.55 -5.69
CA GLU A 358 14.17 27.15 -5.55
C GLU A 358 14.50 26.63 -4.15
N ARG A 359 13.76 27.05 -3.12
CA ARG A 359 14.15 26.83 -1.73
C ARG A 359 12.96 26.61 -0.80
N ILE A 360 13.16 25.72 0.17
CA ILE A 360 12.25 25.47 1.29
C ILE A 360 13.09 25.50 2.57
N LYS A 361 12.82 26.46 3.45
CA LYS A 361 13.43 26.56 4.78
C LYS A 361 12.38 26.61 5.86
N PHE A 362 12.63 25.87 6.92
CA PHE A 362 11.76 25.87 8.09
C PHE A 362 12.56 25.65 9.37
N ARG A 363 12.05 26.24 10.45
CA ARG A 363 12.67 26.18 11.78
C ARG A 363 11.77 25.43 12.75
N ARG A 364 12.38 24.64 13.62
CA ARG A 364 11.69 23.92 14.71
C ARG A 364 12.44 24.08 16.02
N ALA A 365 11.69 24.28 17.09
CA ALA A 365 12.25 24.24 18.45
C ALA A 365 12.22 22.81 18.99
N MET A 366 13.33 22.36 19.57
CA MET A 366 13.38 21.05 20.24
C MET A 366 12.64 21.12 21.57
N ARG A 367 11.76 20.14 21.81
CA ARG A 367 10.90 20.10 23.00
C ARG A 367 11.44 19.22 24.13
N SER A 368 12.40 18.33 23.84
CA SER A 368 12.90 17.35 24.79
C SER A 368 14.42 17.34 24.86
N ASN A 369 14.93 16.94 26.02
CA ASN A 369 16.35 16.67 26.21
C ASN A 369 16.71 15.28 25.66
N GLY A 370 17.97 15.08 25.30
CA GLY A 370 18.49 13.80 24.81
C GLY A 370 19.86 13.96 24.18
N PHE A 371 20.14 13.17 23.13
CA PHE A 371 21.32 13.32 22.30
C PHE A 371 20.91 13.38 20.83
N TYR A 372 21.67 14.12 20.04
CA TYR A 372 21.57 14.01 18.59
C TYR A 372 22.39 12.81 18.13
N ASP A 373 21.71 11.79 17.62
CA ASP A 373 22.35 10.56 17.15
C ASP A 373 23.41 10.87 16.09
N GLY A 374 24.58 10.25 16.21
CA GLY A 374 25.72 10.47 15.32
C GLY A 374 26.56 11.71 15.58
N LEU A 375 25.97 12.80 16.08
CA LEU A 375 26.68 14.05 16.37
C LEU A 375 27.46 13.98 17.69
N GLY A 376 27.01 13.18 18.65
CA GLY A 376 27.64 13.07 19.97
C GLY A 376 27.41 14.30 20.86
N THR A 377 26.53 15.21 20.44
CA THR A 377 26.18 16.44 21.16
C THR A 377 24.86 16.23 21.92
N ARG A 378 24.74 16.82 23.11
CA ARG A 378 23.48 16.84 23.85
C ARG A 378 22.41 17.60 23.08
N LYS A 379 21.21 17.05 23.03
CA LYS A 379 20.00 17.74 22.57
C LYS A 379 19.32 18.34 23.79
N GLU A 380 18.98 19.61 23.73
CA GLU A 380 18.38 20.34 24.84
C GLU A 380 17.07 21.00 24.41
N ALA A 381 16.12 21.08 25.34
CA ALA A 381 14.89 21.81 25.11
C ALA A 381 15.19 23.30 24.86
N GLY A 382 14.66 23.84 23.77
CA GLY A 382 14.97 25.19 23.29
C GLY A 382 16.02 25.25 22.19
N ASP A 383 16.77 24.16 21.93
CA ASP A 383 17.62 24.06 20.74
C ASP A 383 16.79 24.34 19.47
N GLN A 384 17.42 24.96 18.48
CA GLN A 384 16.81 25.31 17.21
C GLN A 384 17.31 24.38 16.10
N ALA A 385 16.38 23.75 15.38
CA ALA A 385 16.67 23.00 14.17
C ALA A 385 16.28 23.83 12.95
N LEU A 386 17.26 24.31 12.21
CA LEU A 386 17.08 25.02 10.95
C LEU A 386 17.24 24.03 9.79
N SER A 387 16.14 23.72 9.14
CA SER A 387 16.09 22.75 8.05
C SER A 387 15.95 23.45 6.71
N GLU A 388 16.69 22.98 5.71
CA GLU A 388 16.71 23.53 4.37
C GLU A 388 16.72 22.39 3.33
N THR A 389 15.95 22.58 2.26
CA THR A 389 15.93 21.71 1.08
C THR A 389 15.50 22.51 -0.17
N LYS A 390 15.45 21.85 -1.32
CA LYS A 390 14.92 22.40 -2.58
C LYS A 390 13.80 21.52 -3.12
N PRO A 391 12.85 22.05 -3.90
CA PRO A 391 11.87 21.22 -4.60
C PRO A 391 12.56 20.14 -5.46
N GLY A 392 12.20 18.88 -5.26
CA GLY A 392 12.81 17.74 -5.97
C GLY A 392 14.12 17.21 -5.37
N GLU A 393 14.65 17.83 -4.31
CA GLU A 393 15.89 17.39 -3.67
C GLU A 393 15.72 16.12 -2.83
N TRP A 394 16.74 15.27 -2.82
CA TRP A 394 16.71 13.96 -2.15
C TRP A 394 17.23 13.98 -0.71
N TYR A 395 17.38 15.17 -0.14
CA TYR A 395 17.80 15.32 1.24
C TYR A 395 17.27 16.60 1.86
N ILE A 396 17.18 16.59 3.18
CA ILE A 396 16.97 17.78 4.00
C ILE A 396 18.24 17.99 4.83
N LYS A 397 18.80 19.20 4.74
CA LYS A 397 19.93 19.62 5.55
C LYS A 397 19.43 20.37 6.78
N THR A 398 19.68 19.81 7.96
CA THR A 398 19.27 20.38 9.25
C THR A 398 20.49 20.80 10.04
N LYS A 399 20.61 22.09 10.33
CA LYS A 399 21.61 22.63 11.27
C LYS A 399 20.98 22.77 12.65
N TYR A 400 21.63 22.23 13.66
CA TYR A 400 21.20 22.37 15.05
C TYR A 400 21.99 23.48 15.74
N PHE A 401 21.28 24.31 16.48
CA PHE A 401 21.84 25.40 17.28
C PHE A 401 21.36 25.30 18.73
N SER A 402 22.21 25.69 19.67
CA SER A 402 21.80 25.86 21.07
C SER A 402 20.81 27.00 21.22
N LYS A 403 20.22 27.13 22.41
CA LYS A 403 19.37 28.29 22.76
C LYS A 403 20.13 29.63 22.61
N ASP A 404 21.44 29.61 22.82
CA ASP A 404 22.34 30.76 22.73
C ASP A 404 22.89 30.98 21.31
N GLY A 405 22.48 30.15 20.34
CA GLY A 405 22.85 30.28 18.93
C GLY A 405 24.14 29.56 18.52
N GLU A 406 24.76 28.79 19.42
CA GLU A 406 25.96 28.03 19.09
C GLU A 406 25.64 26.83 18.20
N TRP A 407 26.41 26.63 17.12
CA TRP A 407 26.19 25.51 16.21
C TRP A 407 26.61 24.17 16.84
N LYS A 408 25.67 23.23 16.93
CA LYS A 408 25.84 21.92 17.59
C LYS A 408 26.15 20.78 16.62
N GLY A 409 25.98 21.01 15.32
CA GLY A 409 26.21 20.04 14.26
C GLY A 409 25.22 20.15 13.10
N THR A 410 25.50 19.44 12.00
CA THR A 410 24.62 19.37 10.83
C THR A 410 24.23 17.93 10.54
N TYR A 411 22.97 17.72 10.21
CA TYR A 411 22.38 16.45 9.85
C TYR A 411 21.83 16.54 8.43
N ILE A 412 22.23 15.64 7.55
CA ILE A 412 21.69 15.56 6.20
C ILE A 412 20.92 14.24 6.11
N ASN A 413 19.60 14.34 6.23
CA ASN A 413 18.70 13.20 6.13
C ASN A 413 18.43 12.93 4.66
N LEU A 414 18.74 11.73 4.17
CA LEU A 414 18.34 11.33 2.82
C LEU A 414 16.88 10.91 2.85
N ASN A 415 16.07 11.57 2.03
CA ASN A 415 14.63 11.38 1.98
C ASN A 415 14.13 11.51 0.55
N THR A 416 12.95 10.96 0.29
CA THR A 416 12.21 11.28 -0.93
C THR A 416 11.90 12.78 -0.98
N PRO A 417 11.81 13.38 -2.18
CA PRO A 417 11.60 14.82 -2.28
C PRO A 417 10.40 15.33 -1.49
N VAL A 418 10.60 16.48 -0.85
CA VAL A 418 9.63 17.06 0.06
C VAL A 418 8.38 17.52 -0.68
N GLU A 419 7.23 17.15 -0.15
CA GLU A 419 5.92 17.64 -0.57
C GLU A 419 5.37 18.62 0.48
N VAL A 420 5.01 19.83 0.05
CA VAL A 420 4.43 20.85 0.92
C VAL A 420 2.92 20.91 0.70
N TYR A 421 2.17 20.32 1.61
CA TYR A 421 0.70 20.37 1.66
C TYR A 421 0.23 21.62 2.43
N PRO A 422 -1.06 21.99 2.37
CA PRO A 422 -1.60 23.17 3.06
C PRO A 422 -1.18 23.39 4.52
N LYS A 423 -1.06 22.32 5.32
CA LYS A 423 -0.73 22.40 6.76
C LYS A 423 0.42 21.48 7.15
N THR A 424 1.06 20.85 6.17
CA THR A 424 1.99 19.76 6.45
C THR A 424 3.13 19.74 5.44
N LEU A 425 4.35 19.60 5.93
CA LEU A 425 5.51 19.20 5.14
C LEU A 425 5.69 17.69 5.28
N ARG A 426 5.74 16.96 4.16
CA ARG A 426 5.80 15.49 4.17
C ARG A 426 6.94 14.98 3.30
N TYR A 427 7.62 13.96 3.79
CA TYR A 427 8.58 13.16 3.03
C TYR A 427 8.68 11.75 3.62
N VAL A 428 9.14 10.81 2.80
CA VAL A 428 9.58 9.49 3.25
C VAL A 428 11.06 9.51 3.54
N ASP A 429 11.42 9.22 4.78
CA ASP A 429 12.76 8.99 5.25
C ASP A 429 13.31 7.68 4.68
N LEU A 430 14.51 7.74 4.09
CA LEU A 430 15.17 6.58 3.48
C LEU A 430 16.15 5.91 4.46
N GLU A 431 16.11 6.33 5.73
CA GLU A 431 16.88 5.78 6.86
C GLU A 431 18.40 5.88 6.68
N VAL A 432 18.88 6.77 5.81
CA VAL A 432 20.32 7.04 5.62
C VAL A 432 20.57 8.49 5.98
N ASP A 433 21.53 8.70 6.87
CA ASP A 433 21.85 10.01 7.40
C ASP A 433 23.34 10.30 7.30
N ILE A 434 23.68 11.56 7.01
CA ILE A 434 25.05 12.04 7.02
C ILE A 434 25.18 13.11 8.10
N CYS A 435 25.99 12.81 9.11
CA CYS A 435 26.25 13.69 10.24
C CYS A 435 27.57 14.44 10.05
N VAL A 436 27.55 15.74 10.25
CA VAL A 436 28.74 16.61 10.30
C VAL A 436 28.87 17.15 11.71
N ARG A 437 29.90 16.70 12.42
CA ARG A 437 30.18 17.10 13.80
C ARG A 437 30.83 18.49 13.87
N PRO A 438 30.78 19.15 15.04
CA PRO A 438 31.47 20.43 15.26
C PRO A 438 32.96 20.40 14.94
N ASN A 439 33.62 19.27 15.14
CA ASN A 439 35.04 19.06 14.82
C ASN A 439 35.31 18.76 13.33
N GLY A 440 34.31 18.90 12.46
CA GLY A 440 34.42 18.62 11.02
C GLY A 440 34.34 17.13 10.62
N THR A 441 34.21 16.21 11.57
CA THR A 441 34.10 14.78 11.24
C THR A 441 32.77 14.48 10.55
N VAL A 442 32.83 13.82 9.39
CA VAL A 442 31.66 13.38 8.61
C VAL A 442 31.44 11.88 8.78
N LYS A 443 30.23 11.47 9.16
CA LYS A 443 29.86 10.05 9.31
C LYS A 443 28.55 9.76 8.58
N VAL A 444 28.53 8.68 7.81
CA VAL A 444 27.30 8.10 7.24
C VAL A 444 26.75 7.09 8.25
N LEU A 445 25.44 7.13 8.49
CA LEU A 445 24.73 6.24 9.40
C LEU A 445 23.69 5.40 8.67
N ASP A 446 23.34 4.29 9.31
CA ASP A 446 22.12 3.52 9.05
C ASP A 446 21.94 2.91 7.64
N MET A 447 23.03 2.77 6.88
CA MET A 447 23.04 2.04 5.59
C MET A 447 22.45 0.62 5.70
N GLU A 448 22.67 -0.08 6.81
CA GLU A 448 22.10 -1.41 7.06
C GLU A 448 20.56 -1.40 7.09
N LYS A 449 19.92 -0.29 7.49
CA LYS A 449 18.45 -0.18 7.50
C LYS A 449 17.92 -0.10 6.07
N LEU A 450 18.60 0.63 5.20
CA LEU A 450 18.30 0.70 3.78
C LEU A 450 18.48 -0.66 3.10
N GLU A 451 19.57 -1.37 3.40
CA GLU A 451 19.83 -2.74 2.91
C GLU A 451 18.72 -3.70 3.33
N LYS A 452 18.34 -3.70 4.62
CA LYS A 452 17.21 -4.51 5.12
C LYS A 452 15.88 -4.16 4.44
N ALA A 453 15.65 -2.89 4.11
CA ALA A 453 14.47 -2.47 3.38
C ALA A 453 14.47 -2.99 1.93
N PHE A 454 15.64 -3.01 1.28
CA PHE A 454 15.81 -3.61 -0.04
C PHE A 454 15.61 -5.13 -0.03
N GLU A 455 16.21 -5.84 0.93
CA GLU A 455 16.04 -7.29 1.13
C GLU A 455 14.58 -7.68 1.37
N LYS A 456 13.86 -6.90 2.18
CA LYS A 456 12.41 -7.07 2.42
C LYS A 456 11.57 -6.68 1.21
N GLY A 457 12.18 -6.09 0.20
CA GLY A 457 11.53 -5.67 -1.02
C GLY A 457 10.66 -4.42 -0.88
N PHE A 458 10.87 -3.61 0.16
CA PHE A 458 10.12 -2.37 0.38
C PHE A 458 10.45 -1.31 -0.66
N ILE A 459 11.69 -1.31 -1.14
CA ILE A 459 12.20 -0.38 -2.14
C ILE A 459 12.67 -1.13 -3.39
N SER A 460 12.69 -0.45 -4.52
CA SER A 460 13.23 -0.99 -5.77
C SER A 460 14.77 -0.99 -5.74
N LYS A 461 15.39 -1.84 -6.59
CA LYS A 461 16.85 -1.79 -6.78
C LYS A 461 17.29 -0.42 -7.27
N ARG A 462 16.51 0.20 -8.16
CA ARG A 462 16.77 1.54 -8.69
C ARG A 462 16.81 2.59 -7.58
N LEU A 463 15.83 2.57 -6.67
CA LEU A 463 15.80 3.47 -5.52
C LEU A 463 16.99 3.24 -4.59
N PHE A 464 17.29 1.98 -4.28
CA PHE A 464 18.43 1.61 -3.44
C PHE A 464 19.75 2.18 -3.97
N GLU A 465 20.07 1.97 -5.25
CA GLU A 465 21.30 2.49 -5.85
C GLU A 465 21.29 4.03 -5.91
N THR A 466 20.15 4.65 -6.22
CA THR A 466 20.02 6.12 -6.24
C THR A 466 20.37 6.72 -4.88
N VAL A 467 19.89 6.14 -3.78
CA VAL A 467 20.19 6.61 -2.42
C VAL A 467 21.67 6.42 -2.09
N LYS A 468 22.29 5.29 -2.47
CA LYS A 468 23.72 5.05 -2.25
C LYS A 468 24.61 6.03 -3.00
N GLU A 469 24.27 6.30 -4.26
CA GLU A 469 24.97 7.28 -5.09
C GLU A 469 24.85 8.69 -4.48
N LYS A 470 23.63 9.09 -4.09
CA LYS A 470 23.38 10.38 -3.43
C LYS A 470 24.13 10.51 -2.11
N ALA A 471 24.13 9.49 -1.27
CA ALA A 471 24.87 9.49 -0.01
C ALA A 471 26.37 9.73 -0.24
N THR A 472 26.93 9.09 -1.27
CA THR A 472 28.33 9.23 -1.65
C THR A 472 28.64 10.64 -2.20
N GLN A 473 27.78 11.16 -3.09
CA GLN A 473 27.90 12.50 -3.65
C GLN A 473 27.89 13.57 -2.54
N ILE A 474 26.92 13.50 -1.63
CA ILE A 474 26.76 14.44 -0.52
C ILE A 474 27.94 14.36 0.44
N LYS A 475 28.38 13.14 0.79
CA LYS A 475 29.56 12.95 1.64
C LYS A 475 30.78 13.63 1.04
N ASN A 476 31.01 13.47 -0.27
CA ASN A 476 32.14 14.08 -0.97
C ASN A 476 32.03 15.61 -1.08
N SER A 477 30.83 16.15 -1.25
CA SER A 477 30.62 17.61 -1.31
C SER A 477 30.75 18.31 0.04
N VAL A 478 30.61 17.56 1.14
CA VAL A 478 30.69 18.09 2.52
C VAL A 478 32.11 18.00 3.08
N ILE A 479 32.94 17.08 2.57
CA ILE A 479 34.36 16.95 2.94
C ILE A 479 35.23 17.98 2.20
N ARG A 480 34.80 18.42 1.01
CA ARG A 480 35.41 19.54 0.28
C ARG A 480 34.94 20.86 0.86
#